data_AF-A0AAN9TIQ5-F1
#
_entry.id   AF-A0AAN9TIQ5-F1
#
_cell.length_a   1.000
_cell.length_b   1.000
_cell.length_c   1.000
_cell.angle_alpha   90.00
_cell.angle_beta   90.00
_cell.angle_gamma   90.00
#
_symmetry.space_group_name_H-M   'P 1'
#
loop_
_entity.id
_entity.type
_entity.pdbx_description
1 polymer ?
#
loop_
_entity_poly.entity_id
_entity_poly.type
_entity_poly.pdbx_seq_one_letter_code
_entity_poly.pdbx_strand_id
1 'polypeptide(L)'
;MPAISLAYEAPESDIMKRQPRDPRKDNLVNHRLISMAYGQIGFIQAAAGFFVYFVIMAENGFLPGKLFGIRKQWDSKAINDLSDSYGQEWTYRDRKALEFTCHTAFFVSIVVVQWSDLIVCKTRRNSIVHQGMRNWALNFGLVFETVLACILSYTPGMDKGLRMYPLKLEWWIPPLPFMVAIFIYDEVRRFYLRRNPGGWLEQETYY
;
A
#
# COMPACT_ATOMS: atom_id res chain seq x y z
N MET A 1 1.10 12.00 8.60
CA MET A 1 2.03 11.79 9.74
C MET A 1 3.25 10.94 9.36
N PRO A 2 3.12 9.78 8.68
CA PRO A 2 4.27 8.94 8.32
C PRO A 2 5.33 9.64 7.46
N ALA A 3 4.93 10.44 6.47
CA ALA A 3 5.90 11.17 5.64
C ALA A 3 6.71 12.23 6.44
N ILE A 4 6.09 12.85 7.44
CA ILE A 4 6.74 13.88 8.27
C ILE A 4 7.76 13.24 9.22
N SER A 5 7.49 12.03 9.70
CA SER A 5 8.39 11.35 10.63
C SER A 5 9.72 10.92 9.99
N LEU A 6 9.76 10.71 8.67
CA LEU A 6 10.99 10.46 7.92
C LEU A 6 11.97 11.66 7.96
N ALA A 7 11.50 12.88 8.24
CA ALA A 7 12.36 14.05 8.38
C ALA A 7 13.24 13.99 9.66
N TYR A 8 12.86 13.18 10.65
CA TYR A 8 13.61 12.99 11.90
C TYR A 8 14.64 11.86 11.82
N GLU A 9 14.89 11.30 10.63
CA GLU A 9 15.80 10.16 10.48
C GLU A 9 17.28 10.60 10.55
N ALA A 10 18.08 9.82 11.27
CA ALA A 10 19.52 10.06 11.40
C ALA A 10 20.27 9.70 10.11
N PRO A 11 21.41 10.36 9.81
CA PRO A 11 22.19 10.04 8.62
C PRO A 11 22.70 8.60 8.63
N GLU A 12 22.60 7.92 7.49
CA GLU A 12 23.04 6.51 7.31
C GLU A 12 24.56 6.35 7.28
N SER A 13 25.29 7.41 6.95
CA SER A 13 26.74 7.43 6.85
C SER A 13 27.26 8.82 7.19
N ASP A 14 28.57 8.95 7.38
CA ASP A 14 29.21 10.23 7.69
C ASP A 14 29.11 11.19 6.48
N ILE A 15 28.03 11.97 6.46
CA ILE A 15 27.72 12.93 5.39
C ILE A 15 28.79 14.02 5.26
N MET A 16 29.56 14.29 6.33
CA MET A 16 30.59 15.33 6.35
C MET A 16 31.85 14.90 5.62
N LYS A 17 32.02 13.60 5.32
CA LYS A 17 33.11 13.08 4.49
C LYS A 17 32.81 13.08 2.99
N ARG A 18 31.55 13.33 2.60
CA ARG A 18 31.12 13.33 1.19
C ARG A 18 31.29 14.72 0.58
N GLN A 19 31.68 14.78 -0.69
CA GLN A 19 31.73 16.05 -1.43
C GLN A 19 30.32 16.66 -1.58
N PRO A 20 30.20 18.00 -1.66
CA PRO A 20 28.93 18.68 -1.92
C PRO A 20 28.25 18.17 -3.21
N ARG A 21 26.91 18.06 -3.18
CA ARG A 21 26.12 17.60 -4.33
C ARG A 21 26.28 18.51 -5.55
N ASP A 22 26.23 17.94 -6.75
CA ASP A 22 26.18 18.72 -7.99
C ASP A 22 24.72 19.08 -8.34
N PRO A 23 24.33 20.36 -8.37
CA PRO A 23 22.95 20.77 -8.67
C PRO A 23 22.42 20.35 -10.04
N ARG A 24 23.29 20.04 -11.01
CA ARG A 24 22.89 19.67 -12.37
C ARG A 24 22.72 18.16 -12.56
N LYS A 25 23.44 17.37 -11.77
CA LYS A 25 23.49 15.90 -11.89
C LYS A 25 22.70 15.21 -10.78
N ASP A 26 22.77 15.73 -9.55
CA ASP A 26 22.16 15.13 -8.36
C ASP A 26 20.85 15.85 -8.01
N ASN A 27 19.81 15.63 -8.81
CA ASN A 27 18.48 16.19 -8.53
C ASN A 27 17.82 15.46 -7.35
N LEU A 28 16.92 16.17 -6.66
CA LEU A 28 16.18 15.63 -5.50
C LEU A 28 15.22 14.50 -5.91
N VAL A 29 14.62 14.63 -7.10
CA VAL A 29 13.74 13.62 -7.70
C VAL A 29 14.38 13.21 -9.03
N ASN A 30 14.85 11.96 -9.08
CA ASN A 30 15.48 11.38 -10.26
C ASN A 30 14.59 10.27 -10.84
N HIS A 31 14.84 9.90 -12.10
CA HIS A 31 14.15 8.79 -12.76
C HIS A 31 14.26 7.47 -11.97
N ARG A 32 15.37 7.27 -11.24
CA ARG A 32 15.59 6.11 -10.35
C ARG A 32 14.57 6.04 -9.21
N LEU A 33 14.31 7.19 -8.58
CA LEU A 33 13.30 7.29 -7.52
C LEU A 33 11.90 6.98 -8.08
N ILE A 34 11.58 7.52 -9.25
CA ILE A 34 10.29 7.29 -9.92
C ILE A 34 10.14 5.82 -10.30
N SER A 35 11.16 5.23 -10.93
CA SER A 35 11.18 3.82 -11.34
C SER A 35 10.96 2.89 -10.15
N MET A 36 11.62 3.16 -9.03
CA MET A 36 11.49 2.37 -7.81
C MET A 36 10.10 2.56 -7.19
N ALA A 37 9.71 3.81 -6.89
CA ALA A 37 8.49 4.10 -6.15
C ALA A 37 7.22 3.74 -6.95
N TYR A 38 7.12 4.18 -8.20
CA TYR A 38 5.92 3.93 -9.02
C TYR A 38 5.98 2.60 -9.75
N GLY A 39 7.15 2.22 -10.26
CA GLY A 39 7.30 1.04 -11.11
C GLY A 39 7.38 -0.28 -10.33
N GLN A 40 8.02 -0.28 -9.15
CA GLN A 40 8.26 -1.49 -8.38
C GLN A 40 7.36 -1.55 -7.15
N ILE A 41 7.57 -0.68 -6.15
CA ILE A 41 6.78 -0.72 -4.91
C ILE A 41 5.31 -0.43 -5.19
N GLY A 42 5.01 0.66 -5.91
CA GLY A 42 3.65 1.07 -6.22
C GLY A 42 2.86 0.00 -6.98
N PHE A 43 3.53 -0.75 -7.85
CA PHE A 43 2.89 -1.87 -8.55
C PHE A 43 2.51 -3.01 -7.58
N ILE A 44 3.37 -3.35 -6.62
CA ILE A 44 3.06 -4.36 -5.60
C ILE A 44 1.93 -3.89 -4.68
N GLN A 45 1.92 -2.60 -4.30
CA GLN A 45 0.85 -2.00 -3.51
C GLN A 45 -0.49 -2.03 -4.26
N ALA A 46 -0.50 -1.69 -5.55
CA ALA A 46 -1.70 -1.77 -6.38
C ALA A 46 -2.21 -3.21 -6.49
N ALA A 47 -1.31 -4.17 -6.69
CA ALA A 47 -1.66 -5.59 -6.72
C ALA A 47 -2.30 -6.07 -5.41
N ALA A 48 -1.79 -5.62 -4.26
CA ALA A 48 -2.35 -5.93 -2.95
C ALA A 48 -3.78 -5.39 -2.77
N GLY A 49 -4.03 -4.16 -3.22
CA GLY A 49 -5.37 -3.56 -3.21
C GLY A 49 -6.36 -4.31 -4.10
N PHE A 50 -5.96 -4.61 -5.34
CA PHE A 50 -6.81 -5.39 -6.26
C PHE A 50 -7.04 -6.82 -5.77
N PHE A 51 -6.05 -7.44 -5.14
CA PHE A 51 -6.20 -8.77 -4.56
C PHE A 51 -7.30 -8.79 -3.49
N VAL A 52 -7.26 -7.85 -2.54
CA VAL A 52 -8.29 -7.70 -1.50
C VAL A 52 -9.67 -7.47 -2.12
N TYR A 53 -9.76 -6.62 -3.14
CA TYR A 53 -11.00 -6.37 -3.88
C TYR A 53 -11.58 -7.67 -4.46
N PHE A 54 -10.75 -8.49 -5.12
CA PHE A 54 -11.20 -9.76 -5.72
C PHE A 54 -11.60 -10.78 -4.65
N VAL A 55 -10.88 -10.85 -3.54
CA VAL A 55 -11.21 -11.75 -2.41
C VAL A 55 -12.59 -11.42 -1.85
N ILE A 56 -12.86 -10.15 -1.55
CA ILE A 56 -14.15 -9.73 -0.98
C ILE A 56 -15.29 -9.93 -1.98
N MET A 57 -15.08 -9.60 -3.26
CA MET A 57 -16.09 -9.84 -4.29
C MET A 57 -16.39 -11.34 -4.44
N ALA A 58 -15.36 -12.19 -4.45
CA ALA A 58 -15.52 -13.64 -4.58
C ALA A 58 -16.24 -14.25 -3.38
N GLU A 59 -15.90 -13.84 -2.15
CA GLU A 59 -16.58 -14.29 -0.93
C GLU A 59 -18.07 -13.91 -0.89
N ASN A 60 -18.44 -12.80 -1.51
CA ASN A 60 -19.83 -12.33 -1.62
C ASN A 60 -20.51 -12.78 -2.92
N GLY A 61 -19.97 -13.77 -3.63
CA GLY A 61 -20.64 -14.38 -4.77
C GLY A 61 -20.30 -13.84 -6.16
N PHE A 62 -19.50 -12.77 -6.25
CA PHE A 62 -19.04 -12.21 -7.52
C PHE A 62 -17.63 -12.72 -7.84
N LEU A 63 -17.55 -13.86 -8.52
CA LEU A 63 -16.26 -14.43 -8.95
C LEU A 63 -15.55 -13.48 -9.94
N PRO A 64 -14.19 -13.45 -9.96
CA PRO A 64 -13.43 -12.55 -10.82
C PRO A 64 -13.80 -12.62 -12.31
N GLY A 65 -14.14 -13.79 -12.83
CA GLY A 65 -14.58 -13.97 -14.22
C GLY A 65 -15.88 -13.21 -14.54
N LYS A 66 -16.81 -13.12 -13.59
CA LYS A 66 -18.08 -12.39 -13.77
C LYS A 66 -17.92 -10.89 -13.55
N LEU A 67 -16.88 -10.43 -12.86
CA LEU A 67 -16.64 -8.99 -12.63
C LEU A 67 -16.27 -8.22 -13.91
N PHE A 68 -15.78 -8.90 -14.95
CA PHE A 68 -15.44 -8.24 -16.20
C PHE A 68 -16.70 -7.83 -16.97
N GLY A 69 -16.87 -6.53 -17.22
CA GLY A 69 -17.94 -5.99 -18.05
C GLY A 69 -19.28 -5.73 -17.34
N ILE A 70 -19.43 -6.10 -16.07
CA ILE A 70 -20.70 -5.90 -15.33
C ILE A 70 -20.97 -4.46 -14.92
N ARG A 71 -20.00 -3.54 -15.06
CA ARG A 71 -20.11 -2.15 -14.59
C ARG A 71 -21.42 -1.45 -15.03
N LYS A 72 -21.82 -1.61 -16.29
CA LYS A 72 -23.07 -0.98 -16.80
C LYS A 72 -24.31 -1.47 -16.05
N GLN A 73 -24.36 -2.76 -15.71
CA GLN A 73 -25.45 -3.37 -14.97
C GLN A 73 -25.33 -3.07 -13.46
N TRP A 74 -24.10 -3.03 -12.95
CA TRP A 74 -23.76 -2.69 -11.56
C TRP A 74 -24.19 -1.28 -11.17
N ASP A 75 -23.94 -0.30 -12.04
CA ASP A 75 -24.26 1.11 -11.79
C ASP A 75 -25.72 1.47 -12.07
N SER A 76 -26.46 0.63 -12.80
CA SER A 76 -27.87 0.88 -13.11
C SER A 76 -28.77 0.70 -11.89
N LYS A 77 -29.47 1.79 -11.52
CA LYS A 77 -30.48 1.80 -10.45
C LYS A 77 -31.77 1.06 -10.83
N ALA A 78 -32.00 0.84 -12.12
CA ALA A 78 -33.21 0.18 -12.62
C ALA A 78 -33.16 -1.35 -12.44
N ILE A 79 -31.97 -1.92 -12.33
CA ILE A 79 -31.75 -3.37 -12.16
C ILE A 79 -31.71 -3.67 -10.67
N ASN A 80 -32.59 -4.54 -10.18
CA ASN A 80 -32.63 -4.97 -8.78
C ASN A 80 -32.49 -6.49 -8.61
N ASP A 81 -32.24 -7.17 -9.72
CA ASP A 81 -32.23 -8.61 -9.95
C ASP A 81 -30.90 -9.04 -10.57
N LEU A 82 -29.79 -8.36 -10.23
CA LEU A 82 -28.49 -8.71 -10.78
C LEU A 82 -28.05 -10.06 -10.19
N SER A 83 -28.02 -11.08 -11.04
CA SER A 83 -27.52 -12.40 -10.69
C SER A 83 -26.01 -12.37 -10.38
N ASP A 84 -25.59 -12.99 -9.28
CA ASP A 84 -24.19 -13.29 -8.95
C ASP A 84 -23.70 -14.60 -9.59
N SER A 85 -22.49 -15.06 -9.31
CA SER A 85 -21.97 -16.31 -9.87
C SER A 85 -22.62 -17.58 -9.29
N TYR A 86 -23.31 -17.47 -8.15
CA TYR A 86 -24.00 -18.57 -7.48
C TYR A 86 -25.51 -18.61 -7.79
N GLY A 87 -26.03 -17.66 -8.57
CA GLY A 87 -27.44 -17.57 -8.95
C GLY A 87 -28.31 -16.76 -7.99
N GLN A 88 -27.73 -16.03 -7.04
CA GLN A 88 -28.46 -15.13 -6.14
C GLN A 88 -28.72 -13.79 -6.83
N GLU A 89 -29.88 -13.18 -6.55
CA GLU A 89 -30.26 -11.88 -7.08
C GLU A 89 -29.92 -10.77 -6.09
N TRP A 90 -29.25 -9.73 -6.58
CA TRP A 90 -28.79 -8.61 -5.76
C TRP A 90 -29.49 -7.29 -6.11
N THR A 91 -30.03 -6.64 -5.08
CA THR A 91 -30.63 -5.30 -5.22
C THR A 91 -29.56 -4.24 -5.46
N TYR A 92 -29.95 -3.07 -6.00
CA TYR A 92 -29.00 -1.96 -6.17
C TYR A 92 -28.34 -1.54 -4.85
N ARG A 93 -29.08 -1.56 -3.74
CA ARG A 93 -28.55 -1.12 -2.43
C ARG A 93 -27.48 -2.07 -1.91
N ASP A 94 -27.72 -3.38 -1.99
CA ASP A 94 -26.79 -4.38 -1.46
C ASP A 94 -25.50 -4.42 -2.28
N ARG A 95 -25.60 -4.28 -3.61
CA ARG A 95 -24.43 -4.15 -4.49
C ARG A 95 -23.59 -2.93 -4.17
N LYS A 96 -24.22 -1.78 -3.96
CA LYS A 96 -23.49 -0.56 -3.58
C LYS A 96 -22.91 -0.64 -2.18
N ALA A 97 -23.58 -1.28 -1.23
CA ALA A 97 -23.00 -1.55 0.08
C ALA A 97 -21.75 -2.43 -0.02
N LEU A 98 -21.79 -3.49 -0.84
CA LEU A 98 -20.64 -4.35 -1.12
C LEU A 98 -19.50 -3.57 -1.80
N GLU A 99 -19.80 -2.75 -2.81
CA GLU A 99 -18.80 -1.90 -3.48
C GLU A 99 -18.10 -0.95 -2.52
N PHE A 100 -18.85 -0.26 -1.64
CA PHE A 100 -18.27 0.63 -0.64
C PHE A 100 -17.48 -0.12 0.42
N THR A 101 -17.89 -1.34 0.75
CA THR A 101 -17.10 -2.25 1.60
C THR A 101 -15.77 -2.58 0.93
N CYS A 102 -15.76 -2.90 -0.37
CA CYS A 102 -14.54 -3.11 -1.14
C CYS A 102 -13.64 -1.86 -1.20
N HIS A 103 -14.20 -0.65 -1.32
CA HIS A 103 -13.41 0.58 -1.25
C HIS A 103 -12.72 0.75 0.11
N THR A 104 -13.44 0.45 1.19
CA THR A 104 -12.90 0.53 2.56
C THR A 104 -11.79 -0.51 2.75
N ALA A 105 -11.97 -1.73 2.24
CA ALA A 105 -10.97 -2.78 2.30
C ALA A 105 -9.73 -2.46 1.46
N PHE A 106 -9.91 -1.87 0.27
CA PHE A 106 -8.81 -1.38 -0.55
C PHE A 106 -8.03 -0.29 0.18
N PHE A 107 -8.72 0.64 0.83
CA PHE A 107 -8.09 1.67 1.66
C PHE A 107 -7.26 1.06 2.81
N VAL A 108 -7.82 0.10 3.55
CA VAL A 108 -7.09 -0.61 4.62
C VAL A 108 -5.90 -1.40 4.05
N SER A 109 -6.05 -2.02 2.88
CA SER A 109 -4.95 -2.69 2.18
C SER A 109 -3.79 -1.75 1.91
N ILE A 110 -4.06 -0.53 1.43
CA ILE A 110 -3.04 0.51 1.26
C ILE A 110 -2.35 0.81 2.60
N VAL A 111 -3.10 1.04 3.68
CA VAL A 111 -2.52 1.33 5.00
C VAL A 111 -1.59 0.20 5.48
N VAL A 112 -1.97 -1.06 5.27
CA VAL A 112 -1.15 -2.22 5.66
C VAL A 112 0.16 -2.28 4.86
N VAL A 113 0.12 -2.13 3.54
CA VAL A 113 1.35 -2.14 2.72
C VAL A 113 2.22 -0.91 2.96
N GLN A 114 1.63 0.22 3.37
CA GLN A 114 2.33 1.44 3.76
C GLN A 114 3.21 1.23 5.00
N TRP A 115 2.90 0.29 5.89
CA TRP A 115 3.78 -0.04 7.02
C TRP A 115 5.16 -0.50 6.53
N SER A 116 5.17 -1.40 5.54
CA SER A 116 6.43 -1.86 4.94
C SER A 116 7.09 -0.78 4.11
N ASP A 117 6.32 0.00 3.35
CA ASP A 117 6.87 1.10 2.54
C ASP A 117 7.57 2.15 3.42
N LEU A 118 6.98 2.51 4.56
CA LEU A 118 7.58 3.44 5.52
C LEU A 118 8.89 2.90 6.12
N ILE A 119 8.89 1.63 6.52
CA ILE A 119 10.08 0.96 7.04
C ILE A 119 11.17 0.86 5.95
N VAL A 120 10.76 0.64 4.71
CA VAL A 120 11.67 0.54 3.57
C VAL A 120 12.29 1.89 3.24
N CYS A 121 11.48 2.95 3.14
CA CYS A 121 11.91 4.32 2.84
C CYS A 121 12.80 4.94 3.92
N LYS A 122 12.85 4.35 5.12
CA LYS A 122 13.71 4.78 6.23
C LYS A 122 15.20 4.78 5.88
N THR A 123 15.65 3.83 5.07
CA THR A 123 17.07 3.68 4.72
C THR A 123 17.25 3.32 3.25
N ARG A 124 18.13 4.04 2.58
CA ARG A 124 18.42 3.92 1.14
C ARG A 124 19.47 2.85 0.84
N ARG A 125 20.44 2.62 1.73
CA ARG A 125 21.54 1.65 1.53
C ARG A 125 21.68 0.68 2.72
N ASN A 126 21.55 1.17 3.94
CA ASN A 126 21.74 0.35 5.14
C ASN A 126 20.59 -0.63 5.36
N SER A 127 20.91 -1.72 6.07
CA SER A 127 19.92 -2.72 6.45
C SER A 127 19.09 -2.16 7.58
N ILE A 128 17.80 -2.49 7.60
CA ILE A 128 16.94 -2.16 8.75
C ILE A 128 17.45 -2.81 10.03
N VAL A 129 18.07 -4.00 9.95
CA VAL A 129 18.65 -4.70 11.10
C VAL A 129 19.82 -3.91 11.71
N HIS A 130 20.64 -3.28 10.86
CA HIS A 130 21.80 -2.51 11.32
C HIS A 130 21.40 -1.12 11.81
N GLN A 131 20.41 -0.48 11.17
CA GLN A 131 19.95 0.86 11.55
C GLN A 131 19.05 0.83 12.81
N GLY A 132 18.20 -0.19 12.92
CA GLY A 132 17.19 -0.33 13.98
C GLY A 132 16.03 0.68 13.88
N MET A 133 14.98 0.48 14.68
CA MET A 133 13.79 1.35 14.73
C MET A 133 13.87 2.41 15.84
N ARG A 134 14.93 3.21 15.84
CA ARG A 134 15.17 4.24 16.89
C ARG A 134 14.35 5.52 16.75
N ASN A 135 13.75 5.76 15.59
CA ASN A 135 12.98 6.98 15.33
C ASN A 135 11.57 6.85 15.95
N TRP A 136 11.37 7.47 17.12
CA TRP A 136 10.09 7.43 17.83
C TRP A 136 8.96 8.11 17.05
N ALA A 137 9.25 9.18 16.30
CA ALA A 137 8.25 9.84 15.47
C ALA A 137 7.73 8.90 14.36
N LEU A 138 8.59 8.02 13.84
CA LEU A 138 8.21 7.01 12.84
C LEU A 138 7.30 5.96 13.45
N ASN A 139 7.67 5.42 14.62
CA ASN A 139 6.86 4.44 15.33
C ASN A 139 5.48 5.01 15.71
N PHE A 140 5.45 6.27 16.19
CA PHE A 140 4.19 6.98 16.45
C PHE A 140 3.37 7.17 15.16
N GLY A 141 4.02 7.51 14.05
CA GLY A 141 3.38 7.64 12.74
C GLY A 141 2.65 6.38 12.30
N LEU A 142 3.28 5.21 12.46
CA LEU A 142 2.68 3.90 12.15
C LEU A 142 1.45 3.64 13.01
N VAL A 143 1.57 3.79 14.33
CA VAL A 143 0.45 3.55 15.26
C VAL A 143 -0.71 4.51 14.98
N PHE A 144 -0.41 5.79 14.78
CA PHE A 144 -1.41 6.80 14.47
C PHE A 144 -2.16 6.49 13.17
N GLU A 145 -1.45 6.08 12.13
CA GLU A 145 -2.06 5.70 10.85
C GLU A 145 -3.01 4.51 11.00
N THR A 146 -2.58 3.45 11.71
CA THR A 146 -3.42 2.29 11.99
C THR A 146 -4.66 2.66 12.81
N VAL A 147 -4.50 3.48 13.85
CA VAL A 147 -5.61 3.94 14.68
C VAL A 147 -6.58 4.77 13.86
N LEU A 148 -6.08 5.67 13.00
CA LEU A 148 -6.93 6.46 12.11
C LEU A 148 -7.70 5.56 11.14
N ALA A 149 -7.06 4.55 10.55
CA ALA A 149 -7.72 3.59 9.68
C ALA A 149 -8.82 2.80 10.41
N CYS A 150 -8.56 2.38 11.64
CA CYS A 150 -9.57 1.73 12.49
C CYS A 150 -10.75 2.66 12.82
N ILE A 151 -10.47 3.92 13.20
CA ILE A 151 -11.53 4.91 13.47
C ILE A 151 -12.39 5.11 12.22
N LEU A 152 -11.77 5.32 11.06
CA LEU A 152 -12.50 5.54 9.81
C LEU A 152 -13.34 4.32 9.38
N SER A 153 -12.84 3.11 9.63
CA SER A 153 -13.53 1.87 9.21
C SER A 153 -14.65 1.46 10.16
N TYR A 154 -14.53 1.71 11.47
CA TYR A 154 -15.44 1.15 12.49
C TYR A 154 -16.33 2.18 13.21
N THR A 155 -16.11 3.48 13.01
CA THR A 155 -16.92 4.50 13.70
C THR A 155 -18.33 4.57 13.07
N PRO A 156 -19.41 4.46 13.88
CA PRO A 156 -20.77 4.57 13.37
C PRO A 156 -21.02 5.97 12.78
N GLY A 157 -21.66 6.03 11.60
CA GLY A 157 -21.90 7.27 10.86
C GLY A 157 -20.91 7.53 9.71
N MET A 158 -19.80 6.79 9.64
CA MET A 158 -18.87 6.85 8.50
C MET A 158 -19.47 6.27 7.20
N ASP A 159 -20.45 5.38 7.33
CA ASP A 159 -21.26 4.81 6.25
C ASP A 159 -22.05 5.89 5.48
N LYS A 160 -22.52 6.92 6.18
CA LYS A 160 -23.26 8.05 5.59
C LYS A 160 -22.35 9.18 5.14
N GLY A 161 -21.29 9.45 5.91
CA GLY A 161 -20.36 10.56 5.63
C GLY A 161 -19.37 10.25 4.50
N LEU A 162 -18.50 9.26 4.70
CA LEU A 162 -17.44 8.89 3.77
C LEU A 162 -17.76 7.64 2.94
N ARG A 163 -18.93 7.02 3.16
CA ARG A 163 -19.31 5.73 2.56
C ARG A 163 -18.32 4.63 2.89
N MET A 164 -17.80 4.63 4.13
CA MET A 164 -16.96 3.56 4.64
C MET A 164 -17.81 2.57 5.43
N TYR A 165 -17.68 1.30 5.10
CA TYR A 165 -18.47 0.22 5.72
C TYR A 165 -17.56 -0.61 6.64
N PRO A 166 -18.11 -1.12 7.75
CA PRO A 166 -17.34 -1.90 8.70
C PRO A 166 -16.79 -3.16 8.04
N LEU A 167 -15.49 -3.40 8.23
CA LEU A 167 -14.79 -4.54 7.67
C LEU A 167 -14.73 -5.70 8.65
N LYS A 168 -14.92 -6.92 8.16
CA LYS A 168 -14.59 -8.11 8.94
C LYS A 168 -13.08 -8.15 9.21
N LEU A 169 -12.67 -8.65 10.38
CA LEU A 169 -11.26 -8.77 10.74
C LEU A 169 -10.48 -9.68 9.78
N GLU A 170 -11.15 -10.65 9.18
CA GLU A 170 -10.58 -11.55 8.17
C GLU A 170 -10.03 -10.79 6.95
N TRP A 171 -10.66 -9.68 6.57
CA TRP A 171 -10.26 -8.87 5.41
C TRP A 171 -9.00 -8.02 5.64
N TRP A 172 -8.46 -8.00 6.86
CA TRP A 172 -7.15 -7.40 7.15
C TRP A 172 -5.98 -8.31 6.82
N ILE A 173 -6.23 -9.61 6.64
CA ILE A 173 -5.19 -10.63 6.42
C ILE A 173 -4.68 -10.66 4.96
N PRO A 174 -5.53 -10.60 3.92
CA PRO A 174 -5.10 -10.73 2.52
C PRO A 174 -3.97 -9.77 2.05
N PRO A 175 -3.83 -8.52 2.56
CA PRO A 175 -2.70 -7.66 2.16
C PRO A 175 -1.37 -7.99 2.87
N LEU A 176 -1.37 -8.75 3.97
CA LEU A 176 -0.16 -9.04 4.76
C LEU A 176 0.95 -9.76 3.96
N PRO A 177 0.68 -10.73 3.07
CA PRO A 177 1.72 -11.31 2.22
C PRO A 177 2.41 -10.30 1.31
N PHE A 178 1.69 -9.30 0.81
CA PHE A 178 2.25 -8.24 -0.03
C PHE A 178 3.12 -7.28 0.78
N MET A 179 2.70 -6.95 2.00
CA MET A 179 3.52 -6.20 2.96
C MET A 179 4.87 -6.91 3.18
N VAL A 180 4.85 -8.21 3.50
CA VAL A 180 6.08 -9.01 3.66
C VAL A 180 6.91 -9.06 2.37
N ALA A 181 6.27 -9.19 1.21
CA ALA A 181 6.94 -9.20 -0.09
C ALA A 181 7.68 -7.88 -0.37
N ILE A 182 7.08 -6.72 -0.09
CA ILE A 182 7.73 -5.40 -0.22
C ILE A 182 8.97 -5.32 0.68
N PHE A 183 8.85 -5.76 1.93
CA PHE A 183 9.95 -5.74 2.88
C PHE A 183 11.13 -6.62 2.41
N ILE A 184 10.86 -7.87 2.01
CA ILE A 184 11.88 -8.80 1.52
C ILE A 184 12.52 -8.28 0.24
N TYR A 185 11.70 -7.81 -0.71
CA TYR A 185 12.17 -7.28 -1.98
C TYR A 185 13.21 -6.18 -1.79
N ASP A 186 12.89 -5.21 -0.92
CA ASP A 186 13.77 -4.06 -0.75
C ASP A 186 15.01 -4.37 0.11
N GLU A 187 14.90 -5.25 1.11
CA GLU A 187 16.07 -5.67 1.89
C GLU A 187 17.04 -6.51 1.04
N VAL A 188 16.52 -7.37 0.15
CA VAL A 188 17.33 -8.09 -0.85
C VAL A 188 18.01 -7.12 -1.81
N ARG A 189 17.28 -6.12 -2.33
CA ARG A 189 17.85 -5.06 -3.18
C ARG A 189 19.00 -4.36 -2.47
N ARG A 190 18.81 -3.93 -1.22
CA ARG A 190 19.85 -3.29 -0.40
C ARG A 190 21.02 -4.20 -0.11
N PHE A 191 20.79 -5.49 0.11
CA PHE A 191 21.86 -6.47 0.27
C PHE A 191 22.76 -6.53 -0.97
N TYR A 192 22.19 -6.59 -2.18
CA TYR A 192 22.96 -6.57 -3.43
C TYR A 192 23.68 -5.24 -3.66
N LEU A 193 23.07 -4.10 -3.33
CA LEU A 193 23.71 -2.78 -3.39
C LEU A 193 24.94 -2.65 -2.47
N ARG A 194 24.92 -3.32 -1.31
CA ARG A 194 26.07 -3.36 -0.40
C ARG A 194 27.18 -4.27 -0.91
N ARG A 195 26.85 -5.38 -1.56
CA ARG A 195 27.82 -6.39 -2.01
C ARG A 195 28.55 -5.98 -3.29
N ASN A 196 27.86 -5.33 -4.23
CA ASN A 196 28.42 -4.96 -5.55
C ASN A 196 28.34 -3.44 -5.80
N PRO A 197 29.23 -2.64 -5.19
CA PRO A 197 29.29 -1.20 -5.44
C PRO A 197 29.66 -0.94 -6.91
N GLY A 198 28.93 -0.03 -7.57
CA GLY A 198 29.10 0.34 -8.98
C GLY A 198 28.34 -0.55 -9.97
N GLY A 199 27.61 -1.58 -9.50
CA GLY A 199 26.83 -2.47 -10.37
C GLY A 199 25.60 -1.81 -10.99
N TRP A 200 25.01 -2.49 -11.97
CA TRP A 200 23.78 -2.06 -12.66
C TRP A 200 22.64 -1.71 -11.68
N LEU A 201 22.49 -2.47 -10.60
CA LEU A 201 21.47 -2.22 -9.59
C LEU A 201 21.62 -0.86 -8.89
N GLU A 202 22.85 -0.40 -8.64
CA GLU A 202 23.11 0.92 -8.06
C GLU A 202 22.84 2.03 -9.07
N GLN A 203 23.12 1.79 -10.35
CA GLN A 203 22.85 2.77 -11.41
C GLN A 203 21.35 2.93 -11.70
N GLU A 204 20.54 1.90 -11.47
CA GLU A 204 19.11 1.94 -11.77
C GLU A 204 18.22 2.23 -10.56
N THR A 205 18.58 1.73 -9.36
CA THR A 205 17.66 1.73 -8.20
C THR A 205 18.13 2.55 -7.00
N TYR A 206 19.39 3.03 -6.98
CA TYR A 206 19.89 3.86 -5.90
C TYR A 206 19.55 5.34 -6.14
N TYR A 207 18.78 5.92 -5.20
CA TYR A 207 18.25 7.29 -5.27
C TYR A 207 18.56 8.13 -4.03
#